data_AF-A0A7W7SHP9-F1
#
_entry.id   AF-A0A7W7SHP9-F1
#
_cell.length_a   1.000
_cell.length_b   1.000
_cell.length_c   1.000
_cell.angle_alpha   90.00
_cell.angle_beta   90.00
_cell.angle_gamma   90.00
#
_symmetry.space_group_name_H-M   'P 1'
#
loop_
_entity.id
_entity.type
_entity.pdbx_description
1 polymer ?
#
loop_
_entity_poly.entity_id
_entity_poly.type
_entity_poly.pdbx_seq_one_letter_code
_entity_poly.pdbx_strand_id
1 'polypeptide(L)'
;MWGYQSHFRISTEVAMQSALEAIGFAGDPKVILVGFQVSGEHEFSICIEPEDGLYSPADLEGVREREAELYAGHSDRRMHYSDARSHNLRHQELRDRMRAKALEEAFSTIPTEGGRSIFSGGSIRVGDYDVHIVVSVDGGTLDRVPKIFTEERDRFAIQRSLVHAVINEVIRRATRSLHLPDAGSGLLVTGASTDEIVRSATEALLRSAMNCAGFWFGSENHLLMSSISALPYEGRSGSGRLIIAERSHPAIEVLLNFRRPVKMRNVPAVRKLLEASGPEADLLTDGESVYGLGKIAHEYAVASETVFVVSVTNRGVWELSHGGEVLLTVRDGIPHLPTSVLDLEYFRDLVDRLFSDADVTILSNLARAAGEHRHGAMLIISGDAAGESERLSPQAWAIEPVELSPQLLNQLTDMDGAVLIDPHGRCHAVGVILDGVAHGIGDPARGSRFNNAVRYLDTDPPATIVIAYSADGGVDILPRLNSRIDRTVVDSAVNRYLAASATNPVDTAAAGQAWDLVSSLRFYLSAIQCEALNRARAAVDAWEEKHLSIRIVRGDVHPDPRMNDSYWI
;
A
#
# COMPACT_ATOMS: atom_id res chain seq x y z
N MET A 1 -26.88 10.95 -11.70
CA MET A 1 -27.23 11.50 -10.36
C MET A 1 -27.14 13.03 -10.31
N TRP A 2 -26.02 13.64 -10.69
CA TRP A 2 -25.89 15.10 -10.91
C TRP A 2 -24.86 15.37 -12.01
N GLY A 3 -24.81 16.60 -12.54
CA GLY A 3 -24.04 16.91 -13.76
C GLY A 3 -22.51 16.76 -13.67
N TYR A 4 -21.92 16.75 -12.49
CA TYR A 4 -20.47 16.66 -12.28
C TYR A 4 -20.01 15.31 -11.72
N GLN A 5 -20.88 14.28 -11.70
CA GLN A 5 -20.59 12.99 -11.10
C GLN A 5 -19.33 12.30 -11.66
N SER A 6 -19.12 12.34 -12.97
CA SER A 6 -17.95 11.70 -13.60
C SER A 6 -16.65 12.41 -13.25
N HIS A 7 -16.66 13.75 -13.21
CA HIS A 7 -15.50 14.54 -12.78
C HIS A 7 -15.17 14.27 -11.31
N PHE A 8 -16.19 14.19 -10.46
CA PHE A 8 -16.04 13.86 -9.05
C PHE A 8 -15.42 12.46 -8.86
N ARG A 9 -15.93 11.46 -9.57
CA ARG A 9 -15.44 10.07 -9.54
C ARG A 9 -13.96 10.01 -9.95
N ILE A 10 -13.63 10.53 -11.14
CA ILE A 10 -12.26 10.51 -11.68
C ILE A 10 -11.29 11.22 -10.73
N SER A 11 -11.66 12.40 -10.22
CA SER A 11 -10.80 13.14 -9.29
C SER A 11 -10.58 12.40 -7.98
N THR A 12 -11.60 11.70 -7.48
CA THR A 12 -11.47 10.85 -6.28
C THR A 12 -10.55 9.65 -6.55
N GLU A 13 -10.66 9.03 -7.72
CA GLU A 13 -9.82 7.90 -8.13
C GLU A 13 -8.34 8.30 -8.25
N VAL A 14 -8.06 9.44 -8.88
CA VAL A 14 -6.70 10.00 -8.99
C VAL A 14 -6.12 10.31 -7.60
N ALA A 15 -6.92 10.93 -6.72
CA ALA A 15 -6.50 11.23 -5.36
C ALA A 15 -6.23 9.94 -4.54
N MET A 16 -7.06 8.91 -4.73
CA MET A 16 -6.85 7.60 -4.11
C MET A 16 -5.56 6.96 -4.59
N GLN A 17 -5.33 6.90 -5.91
CA GLN A 17 -4.11 6.35 -6.50
C GLN A 17 -2.87 7.05 -5.95
N SER A 18 -2.88 8.38 -5.96
CA SER A 18 -1.76 9.19 -5.48
C SER A 18 -1.45 8.95 -4.00
N ALA A 19 -2.50 8.82 -3.16
CA ALA A 19 -2.34 8.57 -1.73
C ALA A 19 -1.83 7.15 -1.41
N LEU A 20 -2.25 6.16 -2.19
CA LEU A 20 -1.76 4.78 -2.07
C LEU A 20 -0.31 4.66 -2.54
N GLU A 21 0.04 5.27 -3.68
CA GLU A 21 1.41 5.29 -4.19
C GLU A 21 2.37 5.98 -3.21
N ALA A 22 1.93 7.07 -2.57
CA ALA A 22 2.76 7.81 -1.61
C ALA A 22 3.18 6.98 -0.39
N ILE A 23 2.37 5.98 0.02
CA ILE A 23 2.73 5.04 1.08
C ILE A 23 3.43 3.78 0.56
N GLY A 24 3.70 3.69 -0.75
CA GLY A 24 4.34 2.54 -1.39
C GLY A 24 3.39 1.38 -1.70
N PHE A 25 2.08 1.64 -1.85
CA PHE A 25 1.08 0.63 -2.18
C PHE A 25 0.59 0.75 -3.63
N ALA A 26 0.76 -0.29 -4.44
CA ALA A 26 0.25 -0.36 -5.80
C ALA A 26 -1.08 -1.12 -5.84
N GLY A 27 -2.20 -0.43 -5.60
CA GLY A 27 -3.51 -1.06 -5.38
C GLY A 27 -4.48 -1.08 -6.55
N ASP A 28 -4.17 -0.39 -7.67
CA ASP A 28 -5.09 -0.12 -8.79
C ASP A 28 -6.52 0.21 -8.32
N PRO A 29 -6.75 1.30 -7.57
CA PRO A 29 -8.06 1.66 -7.04
C PRO A 29 -9.01 2.02 -8.17
N LYS A 30 -10.25 1.53 -8.08
CA LYS A 30 -11.38 1.98 -8.91
C LYS A 30 -12.45 2.57 -8.02
N VAL A 31 -12.94 3.76 -8.37
CA VAL A 31 -14.00 4.46 -7.64
C VAL A 31 -15.31 4.32 -8.39
N ILE A 32 -16.36 3.98 -7.64
CA ILE A 32 -17.74 3.83 -8.12
C ILE A 32 -18.61 4.72 -7.23
N LEU A 33 -19.55 5.43 -7.83
CA LEU A 33 -20.56 6.18 -7.09
C LEU A 33 -21.88 5.44 -7.19
N VAL A 34 -22.58 5.25 -6.07
CA VAL A 34 -23.87 4.57 -6.03
C VAL A 34 -24.91 5.48 -5.41
N GLY A 35 -25.91 5.88 -6.19
CA GLY A 35 -27.02 6.72 -5.75
C GLY A 35 -28.27 5.91 -5.47
N PHE A 36 -28.85 6.05 -4.28
CA PHE A 36 -30.18 5.54 -3.97
C PHE A 36 -31.19 6.68 -4.01
N GLN A 37 -32.21 6.57 -4.87
CA GLN A 37 -33.25 7.58 -4.99
C GLN A 37 -34.03 7.72 -3.67
N VAL A 38 -34.23 8.98 -3.24
CA VAL A 38 -34.99 9.31 -2.01
C VAL A 38 -36.12 10.30 -2.27
N SER A 39 -36.05 11.08 -3.35
CA SER A 39 -37.10 12.01 -3.79
C SER A 39 -37.15 12.10 -5.31
N GLY A 40 -38.09 12.89 -5.84
CA GLY A 40 -38.27 13.09 -7.27
C GLY A 40 -38.89 11.88 -7.99
N GLU A 41 -39.37 12.11 -9.21
CA GLU A 41 -39.79 11.06 -10.13
C GLU A 41 -38.67 10.84 -11.14
N HIS A 42 -37.96 9.72 -10.98
CA HIS A 42 -36.83 9.33 -11.83
C HIS A 42 -37.07 7.92 -12.36
N GLU A 43 -36.46 7.61 -13.50
CA GLU A 43 -36.56 6.29 -14.14
C GLU A 43 -35.87 5.19 -13.32
N PHE A 44 -34.76 5.52 -12.65
CA PHE A 44 -33.94 4.57 -11.91
C PHE A 44 -33.95 4.84 -10.40
N SER A 45 -34.28 3.82 -9.61
CA SER A 45 -34.26 3.91 -8.14
C SER A 45 -32.85 3.76 -7.55
N ILE A 46 -31.93 3.19 -8.34
CA ILE A 46 -30.50 3.04 -8.07
C ILE A 46 -29.75 3.51 -9.30
N CYS A 47 -28.78 4.40 -9.12
CA CYS A 47 -27.85 4.83 -10.18
C CYS A 47 -26.42 4.42 -9.82
N ILE A 48 -25.63 4.08 -10.84
CA ILE A 48 -24.20 3.78 -10.71
C ILE A 48 -23.43 4.68 -11.66
N GLU A 49 -22.28 5.19 -11.21
CA GLU A 49 -21.31 5.91 -12.03
C GLU A 49 -19.92 5.26 -11.84
N PRO A 50 -19.27 4.78 -12.91
CA PRO A 50 -19.63 4.95 -14.32
C PRO A 50 -20.83 4.09 -14.73
N GLU A 51 -21.67 4.63 -15.62
CA GLU A 51 -22.87 3.96 -16.14
C GLU A 51 -22.51 2.72 -16.99
N ASP A 52 -21.44 2.81 -17.79
CA ASP A 52 -20.96 1.71 -18.65
C ASP A 52 -19.91 0.82 -17.98
N GLY A 53 -19.94 0.75 -16.65
CA GLY A 53 -18.96 0.04 -15.84
C GLY A 53 -19.12 -1.49 -15.84
N LEU A 54 -18.35 -2.15 -14.97
CA LEU A 54 -18.48 -3.58 -14.69
C LEU A 54 -19.76 -3.93 -13.90
N TYR A 55 -20.42 -2.93 -13.34
CA TYR A 55 -21.53 -3.11 -12.40
C TYR A 55 -22.77 -2.43 -12.96
N SER A 56 -23.91 -3.08 -12.77
CA SER A 56 -25.22 -2.59 -13.19
C SER A 56 -26.12 -2.32 -11.97
N PRO A 57 -27.11 -1.43 -12.08
CA PRO A 57 -28.08 -1.22 -10.99
C PRO A 57 -28.80 -2.49 -10.54
N ALA A 58 -28.97 -3.47 -11.45
CA ALA A 58 -29.60 -4.76 -11.15
C ALA A 58 -28.80 -5.57 -10.12
N ASP A 59 -27.47 -5.43 -10.10
CA ASP A 59 -26.60 -6.11 -9.14
C ASP A 59 -26.82 -5.60 -7.70
N LEU A 60 -27.49 -4.45 -7.53
CA LEU A 60 -27.68 -3.77 -6.25
C LEU A 60 -29.13 -3.75 -5.76
N GLU A 61 -30.07 -4.43 -6.44
CA GLU A 61 -31.49 -4.43 -6.07
C GLU A 61 -31.73 -4.93 -4.62
N GLY A 62 -30.95 -5.93 -4.18
CA GLY A 62 -31.06 -6.51 -2.84
C GLY A 62 -30.47 -5.66 -1.71
N VAL A 63 -29.77 -4.56 -2.01
CA VAL A 63 -29.00 -3.79 -1.01
C VAL A 63 -29.91 -3.17 0.06
N ARG A 64 -31.10 -2.68 -0.31
CA ARG A 64 -32.04 -2.09 0.65
C ARG A 64 -32.63 -3.11 1.62
N GLU A 65 -32.92 -4.32 1.13
CA GLU A 65 -33.40 -5.40 1.99
C GLU A 65 -32.29 -5.83 2.95
N ARG A 66 -31.06 -5.97 2.43
CA ARG A 66 -29.90 -6.33 3.22
C ARG A 66 -29.53 -5.28 4.27
N GLU A 67 -29.62 -4.00 3.94
CA GLU A 67 -29.48 -2.89 4.91
C GLU A 67 -30.46 -3.04 6.07
N ALA A 68 -31.74 -3.31 5.77
CA ALA A 68 -32.78 -3.47 6.78
C ALA A 68 -32.49 -4.65 7.72
N GLU A 69 -32.00 -5.78 7.20
CA GLU A 69 -31.56 -6.93 7.99
C GLU A 69 -30.38 -6.59 8.90
N LEU A 70 -29.33 -5.98 8.35
CA LEU A 70 -28.14 -5.59 9.09
C LEU A 70 -28.48 -4.59 10.20
N TYR A 71 -29.30 -3.59 9.89
CA TYR A 71 -29.81 -2.64 10.87
C TYR A 71 -30.64 -3.34 11.96
N ALA A 72 -31.50 -4.28 11.57
CA ALA A 72 -32.36 -4.99 12.50
C ALA A 72 -31.56 -5.82 13.53
N GLY A 73 -30.45 -6.42 13.09
CA GLY A 73 -29.55 -7.24 13.90
C GLY A 73 -28.47 -6.47 14.66
N HIS A 74 -28.24 -5.19 14.35
CA HIS A 74 -27.14 -4.42 14.95
C HIS A 74 -27.39 -4.12 16.45
N SER A 75 -26.34 -4.25 17.27
CA SER A 75 -26.39 -4.02 18.73
C SER A 75 -26.88 -2.61 19.11
N ASP A 76 -26.35 -1.59 18.45
CA ASP A 76 -26.70 -0.17 18.66
C ASP A 76 -28.13 0.21 18.26
N ARG A 77 -28.87 -0.65 17.55
CA ARG A 77 -30.30 -0.41 17.30
C ARG A 77 -31.10 -0.23 18.59
N ARG A 78 -30.68 -0.87 19.67
CA ARG A 78 -31.36 -0.79 20.98
C ARG A 78 -30.93 0.43 21.80
N MET A 79 -30.00 1.24 21.29
CA MET A 79 -29.51 2.42 22.01
C MET A 79 -30.56 3.53 21.95
N HIS A 80 -30.97 4.00 23.12
CA HIS A 80 -31.89 5.12 23.24
C HIS A 80 -31.12 6.39 23.56
N TYR A 81 -31.42 7.46 22.82
CA TYR A 81 -30.87 8.80 23.06
C TYR A 81 -32.02 9.68 23.54
N SER A 82 -31.84 10.34 24.68
CA SER A 82 -32.90 11.10 25.34
C SER A 82 -33.39 12.31 24.52
N ASP A 83 -32.52 12.88 23.70
CA ASP A 83 -32.89 13.94 22.76
C ASP A 83 -33.41 13.33 21.44
N ALA A 84 -34.64 13.69 21.05
CA ALA A 84 -35.31 13.11 19.89
C ALA A 84 -34.58 13.37 18.56
N ARG A 85 -33.99 14.57 18.40
CA ARG A 85 -33.21 14.90 17.21
C ARG A 85 -31.96 14.02 17.13
N SER A 86 -31.21 13.94 18.23
CA SER A 86 -30.02 13.09 18.33
C SER A 86 -30.35 11.62 18.12
N HIS A 87 -31.47 11.14 18.67
CA HIS A 87 -31.95 9.77 18.46
C HIS A 87 -32.18 9.49 16.97
N ASN A 88 -32.94 10.34 16.29
CA ASN A 88 -33.22 10.17 14.86
C ASN A 88 -31.95 10.24 14.01
N LEU A 89 -31.05 11.19 14.28
CA LEU A 89 -29.78 11.31 13.55
C LEU A 89 -28.91 10.07 13.74
N ARG A 90 -28.77 9.56 14.97
CA ARG A 90 -27.97 8.35 15.25
C ARG A 90 -28.53 7.10 14.57
N HIS A 91 -29.86 6.95 14.54
CA HIS A 91 -30.49 5.84 13.83
C HIS A 91 -30.38 5.97 12.31
N GLN A 92 -30.41 7.19 11.77
CA GLN A 92 -30.15 7.45 10.35
C GLN A 92 -28.70 7.15 9.98
N GLU A 93 -27.73 7.63 10.77
CA GLU A 93 -26.30 7.31 10.61
C GLU A 93 -26.06 5.79 10.67
N LEU A 94 -26.74 5.09 11.59
CA LEU A 94 -26.62 3.63 11.68
C LEU A 94 -27.14 2.94 10.42
N ARG A 95 -28.33 3.31 9.93
CA ARG A 95 -28.88 2.76 8.67
C ARG A 95 -27.96 3.04 7.49
N ASP A 96 -27.45 4.26 7.40
CA ASP A 96 -26.53 4.66 6.35
C ASP A 96 -25.24 3.81 6.34
N ARG A 97 -24.68 3.56 7.52
CA ARG A 97 -23.54 2.64 7.68
C ARG A 97 -23.88 1.19 7.31
N MET A 98 -25.08 0.72 7.64
CA MET A 98 -25.54 -0.62 7.24
C MET A 98 -25.77 -0.73 5.74
N ARG A 99 -26.18 0.35 5.08
CA ARG A 99 -26.28 0.42 3.62
C ARG A 99 -24.91 0.36 2.95
N ALA A 100 -23.94 1.10 3.48
CA ALA A 100 -22.54 1.02 3.03
C ALA A 100 -21.98 -0.41 3.16
N LYS A 101 -22.23 -1.07 4.31
CA LYS A 101 -21.84 -2.47 4.48
C LYS A 101 -22.57 -3.43 3.52
N ALA A 102 -23.87 -3.22 3.30
CA ALA A 102 -24.62 -4.01 2.33
C ALA A 102 -24.11 -3.82 0.89
N LEU A 103 -23.61 -2.62 0.54
CA LEU A 103 -22.91 -2.39 -0.73
C LEU A 103 -21.60 -3.18 -0.81
N GLU A 104 -20.77 -3.14 0.24
CA GLU A 104 -19.54 -3.94 0.29
C GLU A 104 -19.84 -5.43 0.08
N GLU A 105 -20.84 -5.98 0.79
CA GLU A 105 -21.27 -7.37 0.63
C GLU A 105 -21.76 -7.65 -0.80
N ALA A 106 -22.57 -6.78 -1.40
CA ALA A 106 -23.10 -6.97 -2.75
C ALA A 106 -21.97 -6.99 -3.79
N PHE A 107 -21.09 -5.98 -3.80
CA PHE A 107 -19.98 -5.91 -4.74
C PHE A 107 -18.99 -7.05 -4.59
N SER A 108 -18.72 -7.51 -3.35
CA SER A 108 -17.81 -8.64 -3.11
C SER A 108 -18.33 -9.99 -3.63
N THR A 109 -19.64 -10.13 -3.91
CA THR A 109 -20.19 -11.37 -4.51
C THR A 109 -20.01 -11.45 -6.02
N ILE A 110 -19.73 -10.32 -6.68
CA ILE A 110 -19.60 -10.24 -8.12
C ILE A 110 -18.19 -10.72 -8.50
N PRO A 111 -18.04 -11.81 -9.28
CA PRO A 111 -16.73 -12.32 -9.64
C PRO A 111 -15.95 -11.30 -10.48
N THR A 112 -14.76 -10.93 -10.02
CA THR A 112 -13.82 -10.10 -10.77
C THR A 112 -12.54 -10.89 -11.03
N GLU A 113 -11.93 -10.76 -12.21
CA GLU A 113 -10.58 -11.29 -12.46
C GLU A 113 -9.60 -10.75 -11.41
N GLY A 114 -8.88 -11.64 -10.72
CA GLY A 114 -7.89 -11.30 -9.69
C GLY A 114 -8.43 -11.13 -8.25
N GLY A 115 -9.75 -10.99 -8.07
CA GLY A 115 -10.38 -10.76 -6.75
C GLY A 115 -10.10 -9.35 -6.20
N ARG A 116 -11.16 -8.60 -5.87
CA ARG A 116 -11.05 -7.21 -5.40
C ARG A 116 -11.64 -7.02 -4.01
N SER A 117 -10.96 -6.21 -3.20
CA SER A 117 -11.44 -5.79 -1.88
C SER A 117 -12.25 -4.50 -2.00
N ILE A 118 -13.43 -4.45 -1.40
CA ILE A 118 -14.40 -3.36 -1.52
C ILE A 118 -14.50 -2.57 -0.23
N PHE A 119 -14.60 -1.24 -0.36
CA PHE A 119 -14.76 -0.28 0.73
C PHE A 119 -15.88 0.69 0.38
N SER A 120 -16.79 0.98 1.31
CA SER A 120 -17.89 1.91 1.10
C SER A 120 -17.98 2.97 2.19
N GLY A 121 -18.11 4.23 1.77
CA GLY A 121 -18.43 5.34 2.65
C GLY A 121 -19.93 5.48 2.93
N GLY A 122 -20.28 6.21 3.99
CA GLY A 122 -21.65 6.68 4.19
C GLY A 122 -22.13 7.58 3.05
N SER A 123 -23.43 7.76 2.92
CA SER A 123 -24.02 8.55 1.84
C SER A 123 -24.20 10.02 2.19
N ILE A 124 -24.17 10.86 1.16
CA ILE A 124 -24.61 12.26 1.22
C ILE A 124 -25.70 12.49 0.19
N ARG A 125 -26.72 13.27 0.58
CA ARG A 125 -27.76 13.71 -0.34
C ARG A 125 -27.18 14.65 -1.39
N VAL A 126 -27.25 14.25 -2.66
CA VAL A 126 -26.94 15.08 -3.82
C VAL A 126 -28.14 15.04 -4.77
N GLY A 127 -28.79 16.20 -4.95
CA GLY A 127 -30.07 16.27 -5.66
C GLY A 127 -31.12 15.38 -4.99
N ASP A 128 -31.64 14.40 -5.74
CA ASP A 128 -32.68 13.47 -5.30
C ASP A 128 -32.15 12.11 -4.80
N TYR A 129 -30.83 11.94 -4.75
CA TYR A 129 -30.17 10.67 -4.43
C TYR A 129 -29.30 10.77 -3.16
N ASP A 130 -29.34 9.74 -2.33
CA ASP A 130 -28.30 9.47 -1.33
C ASP A 130 -27.14 8.77 -2.04
N VAL A 131 -26.00 9.47 -2.18
CA VAL A 131 -24.84 9.01 -2.96
C VAL A 131 -23.77 8.45 -2.03
N HIS A 132 -23.44 7.17 -2.20
CA HIS A 132 -22.30 6.49 -1.61
C HIS A 132 -21.08 6.55 -2.53
N ILE A 133 -19.89 6.59 -1.92
CA ILE A 133 -18.61 6.40 -2.61
C ILE A 133 -18.12 5.01 -2.27
N VAL A 134 -17.90 4.20 -3.30
CA VAL A 134 -17.38 2.85 -3.22
C VAL A 134 -16.01 2.80 -3.87
N VAL A 135 -15.05 2.17 -3.22
CA VAL A 135 -13.70 2.00 -3.72
C VAL A 135 -13.39 0.52 -3.75
N SER A 136 -12.85 0.04 -4.87
CA SER A 136 -12.29 -1.30 -4.98
C SER A 136 -10.79 -1.24 -5.21
N VAL A 137 -10.03 -2.14 -4.59
CA VAL A 137 -8.58 -2.29 -4.78
C VAL A 137 -8.24 -3.76 -5.03
N ASP A 138 -7.04 -4.03 -5.54
CA ASP A 138 -6.53 -5.40 -5.70
C ASP A 138 -6.50 -6.16 -4.36
N GLY A 139 -7.25 -7.27 -4.29
CA GLY A 139 -7.41 -8.04 -3.06
C GLY A 139 -6.14 -8.78 -2.67
N GLY A 140 -5.46 -9.39 -3.64
CA GLY A 140 -4.21 -10.14 -3.42
C GLY A 140 -3.09 -9.27 -2.85
N THR A 141 -2.93 -8.04 -3.35
CA THR A 141 -1.95 -7.08 -2.86
C THR A 141 -2.33 -6.58 -1.46
N LEU A 142 -3.61 -6.29 -1.22
CA LEU A 142 -4.09 -5.85 0.10
C LEU A 142 -3.94 -6.94 1.18
N ASP A 143 -4.04 -8.22 0.80
CA ASP A 143 -3.86 -9.33 1.73
C ASP A 143 -2.44 -9.52 2.23
N ARG A 144 -1.45 -9.05 1.45
CA ARG A 144 -0.03 -9.04 1.84
C ARG A 144 0.34 -7.87 2.75
N VAL A 145 -0.54 -6.89 2.91
CA VAL A 145 -0.28 -5.71 3.74
C VAL A 145 -0.32 -6.10 5.22
N PRO A 146 0.71 -5.75 6.02
CA PRO A 146 0.69 -5.94 7.46
C PRO A 146 -0.54 -5.30 8.10
N LYS A 147 -1.32 -6.09 8.83
CA LYS A 147 -2.61 -5.66 9.36
C LYS A 147 -2.97 -6.36 10.66
N ILE A 148 -3.70 -5.64 11.50
CA ILE A 148 -4.45 -6.24 12.60
C ILE A 148 -5.82 -6.76 12.10
N PHE A 149 -6.45 -7.65 12.86
CA PHE A 149 -7.70 -8.31 12.53
C PHE A 149 -8.92 -7.65 13.18
N THR A 150 -8.74 -6.92 14.27
CA THR A 150 -9.82 -6.18 14.93
C THR A 150 -10.40 -5.12 13.99
N GLU A 151 -11.69 -5.23 13.70
CA GLU A 151 -12.45 -4.23 12.93
C GLU A 151 -13.16 -3.22 13.83
N GLU A 152 -13.55 -3.65 15.04
CA GLU A 152 -14.22 -2.82 16.02
C GLU A 152 -13.74 -3.16 17.44
N ARG A 153 -13.49 -2.14 18.26
CA ARG A 153 -13.14 -2.26 19.69
C ARG A 153 -13.91 -1.21 20.46
N ASP A 154 -14.63 -1.60 21.51
CA ASP A 154 -15.43 -0.69 22.33
C ASP A 154 -16.36 0.23 21.51
N ARG A 155 -16.94 -0.31 20.43
CA ARG A 155 -17.80 0.40 19.45
C ARG A 155 -17.09 1.45 18.59
N PHE A 156 -15.77 1.52 18.64
CA PHE A 156 -14.95 2.31 17.73
C PHE A 156 -14.48 1.45 16.58
N ALA A 157 -14.69 1.92 15.35
CA ALA A 157 -14.10 1.32 14.17
C ALA A 157 -12.56 1.45 14.22
N ILE A 158 -11.88 0.35 13.90
CA ILE A 158 -10.43 0.21 13.97
C ILE A 158 -9.85 0.21 12.57
N GLN A 159 -8.84 1.07 12.35
CA GLN A 159 -8.06 1.05 11.13
C GLN A 159 -7.05 -0.09 11.21
N ARG A 160 -7.22 -1.10 10.34
CA ARG A 160 -6.45 -2.36 10.40
C ARG A 160 -5.02 -2.25 9.89
N SER A 161 -4.78 -1.37 8.93
CA SER A 161 -3.45 -1.06 8.39
C SER A 161 -3.38 0.37 7.88
N LEU A 162 -2.19 0.80 7.47
CA LEU A 162 -2.01 2.12 6.84
C LEU A 162 -2.81 2.26 5.54
N VAL A 163 -2.90 1.19 4.74
CA VAL A 163 -3.71 1.19 3.49
C VAL A 163 -5.19 1.40 3.80
N HIS A 164 -5.74 0.65 4.76
CA HIS A 164 -7.14 0.83 5.19
C HIS A 164 -7.40 2.27 5.66
N ALA A 165 -6.47 2.82 6.44
CA ALA A 165 -6.57 4.19 6.93
C ALA A 165 -6.55 5.23 5.81
N VAL A 166 -5.70 5.05 4.78
CA VAL A 166 -5.63 5.94 3.61
C VAL A 166 -6.92 5.86 2.79
N ILE A 167 -7.39 4.65 2.48
CA ILE A 167 -8.65 4.45 1.73
C ILE A 167 -9.80 5.15 2.46
N ASN A 168 -9.97 4.89 3.75
CA ASN A 168 -11.02 5.49 4.55
C ASN A 168 -10.90 7.01 4.67
N GLU A 169 -9.68 7.55 4.74
CA GLU A 169 -9.45 9.00 4.81
C GLU A 169 -9.81 9.71 3.49
N VAL A 170 -9.48 9.13 2.35
CA VAL A 170 -9.87 9.64 1.02
C VAL A 170 -11.39 9.58 0.87
N ILE A 171 -12.02 8.43 1.16
CA ILE A 171 -13.49 8.26 1.14
C ILE A 171 -14.14 9.32 2.03
N ARG A 172 -13.65 9.49 3.27
CA ARG A 172 -14.20 10.46 4.23
C ARG A 172 -14.11 11.90 3.72
N ARG A 173 -13.01 12.28 3.07
CA ARG A 173 -12.83 13.63 2.52
C ARG A 173 -13.68 13.86 1.27
N ALA A 174 -13.72 12.90 0.36
CA ALA A 174 -14.58 12.95 -0.82
C ALA A 174 -16.06 12.98 -0.43
N THR A 175 -16.48 12.17 0.54
CA THR A 175 -17.86 12.20 1.08
C THR A 175 -18.21 13.59 1.60
N ARG A 176 -17.29 14.26 2.32
CA ARG A 176 -17.53 15.63 2.80
C ARG A 176 -17.66 16.65 1.67
N SER A 177 -16.95 16.49 0.55
CA SER A 177 -17.06 17.43 -0.57
C SER A 177 -18.34 17.27 -1.38
N LEU A 178 -19.08 16.15 -1.24
CA LEU A 178 -20.45 16.02 -1.77
C LEU A 178 -21.44 17.02 -1.14
N HIS A 179 -21.13 17.61 0.02
CA HIS A 179 -21.92 18.70 0.58
C HIS A 179 -21.76 20.03 -0.16
N LEU A 180 -20.72 20.18 -0.98
CA LEU A 180 -20.50 21.40 -1.73
C LEU A 180 -21.45 21.47 -2.93
N PRO A 181 -21.96 22.67 -3.29
CA PRO A 181 -22.68 22.84 -4.54
C PRO A 181 -21.83 22.37 -5.71
N ASP A 182 -22.46 21.70 -6.68
CA ASP A 182 -21.80 21.23 -7.90
C ASP A 182 -20.53 20.42 -7.62
N ALA A 183 -20.58 19.50 -6.66
CA ALA A 183 -19.46 18.64 -6.28
C ALA A 183 -18.82 17.96 -7.51
N GLY A 184 -17.51 18.14 -7.70
CA GLY A 184 -16.79 17.70 -8.90
C GLY A 184 -16.59 18.77 -9.98
N SER A 185 -17.15 19.97 -9.82
CA SER A 185 -16.86 21.12 -10.68
C SER A 185 -15.42 21.64 -10.56
N GLY A 186 -14.78 21.44 -9.41
CA GLY A 186 -13.38 21.76 -9.15
C GLY A 186 -12.46 20.54 -9.22
N LEU A 187 -11.15 20.78 -9.39
CA LEU A 187 -10.14 19.74 -9.57
C LEU A 187 -9.66 19.06 -8.27
N LEU A 188 -10.11 19.51 -7.09
CA LEU A 188 -9.56 19.10 -5.79
C LEU A 188 -10.64 18.54 -4.85
N VAL A 189 -11.18 17.36 -5.18
CA VAL A 189 -12.31 16.74 -4.48
C VAL A 189 -12.03 16.42 -3.01
N THR A 190 -10.79 16.09 -2.64
CA THR A 190 -10.42 15.75 -1.26
C THR A 190 -10.15 16.97 -0.38
N GLY A 191 -10.02 18.17 -0.96
CA GLY A 191 -9.72 19.39 -0.21
C GLY A 191 -8.31 19.43 0.40
N ALA A 192 -7.40 18.52 0.04
CA ALA A 192 -6.06 18.41 0.63
C ALA A 192 -5.03 17.75 -0.28
N SER A 193 -3.75 18.00 0.01
CA SER A 193 -2.63 17.32 -0.64
C SER A 193 -2.52 15.86 -0.21
N THR A 194 -1.81 15.07 -1.02
CA THR A 194 -1.49 13.67 -0.74
C THR A 194 -0.84 13.49 0.63
N ASP A 195 0.15 14.32 0.96
CA ASP A 195 0.87 14.22 2.24
C ASP A 195 -0.04 14.46 3.45
N GLU A 196 -0.99 15.39 3.34
CA GLU A 196 -1.96 15.65 4.40
C GLU A 196 -2.92 14.48 4.62
N ILE A 197 -3.34 13.82 3.53
CA ILE A 197 -4.17 12.61 3.57
C ILE A 197 -3.41 11.50 4.29
N VAL A 198 -2.19 11.20 3.84
CA VAL A 198 -1.34 10.15 4.41
C VAL A 198 -1.04 10.40 5.88
N ARG A 199 -0.74 11.64 6.27
CA ARG A 199 -0.52 12.02 7.66
C ARG A 199 -1.78 11.84 8.53
N SER A 200 -2.95 12.20 7.99
CA SER A 200 -4.22 12.04 8.70
C SER A 200 -4.61 10.56 8.86
N ALA A 201 -4.36 9.75 7.83
CA ALA A 201 -4.51 8.30 7.88
C ALA A 201 -3.58 7.67 8.92
N THR A 202 -2.32 8.12 8.99
CA THR A 202 -1.34 7.66 9.97
C THR A 202 -1.80 7.95 11.41
N GLU A 203 -2.33 9.15 11.66
CA GLU A 203 -2.94 9.47 12.94
C GLU A 203 -4.15 8.58 13.27
N ALA A 204 -4.97 8.24 12.26
CA ALA A 204 -6.12 7.35 12.46
C ALA A 204 -5.70 5.91 12.79
N LEU A 205 -4.64 5.40 12.15
CA LEU A 205 -4.04 4.10 12.48
C LEU A 205 -3.48 4.10 13.91
N LEU A 206 -2.68 5.12 14.27
CA LEU A 206 -2.11 5.22 15.62
C LEU A 206 -3.20 5.32 16.68
N ARG A 207 -4.24 6.14 16.45
CA ARG A 207 -5.39 6.21 17.36
C ARG A 207 -6.07 4.86 17.51
N SER A 208 -6.19 4.08 16.44
CA SER A 208 -6.79 2.74 16.50
C SER A 208 -5.93 1.79 17.33
N ALA A 209 -4.61 1.80 17.15
CA ALA A 209 -3.66 1.02 17.96
C ALA A 209 -3.73 1.42 19.45
N MET A 210 -3.77 2.73 19.74
CA MET A 210 -3.88 3.25 21.10
C MET A 210 -5.21 2.86 21.76
N ASN A 211 -6.33 2.95 21.03
CA ASN A 211 -7.63 2.50 21.52
C ASN A 211 -7.61 1.01 21.87
N CYS A 212 -7.02 0.20 20.99
CA CYS A 212 -6.85 -1.23 21.21
C CYS A 212 -5.98 -1.54 22.45
N ALA A 213 -4.98 -0.69 22.73
CA ALA A 213 -4.15 -0.74 23.91
C ALA A 213 -4.79 -0.13 25.18
N GLY A 214 -6.07 0.26 25.14
CA GLY A 214 -6.80 0.80 26.30
C GLY A 214 -6.67 2.32 26.48
N PHE A 215 -6.14 3.05 25.50
CA PHE A 215 -5.97 4.50 25.58
C PHE A 215 -6.84 5.26 24.57
N TRP A 216 -7.90 5.91 25.05
CA TRP A 216 -8.90 6.57 24.21
C TRP A 216 -8.61 8.06 23.95
N PHE A 217 -7.78 8.69 24.77
CA PHE A 217 -7.62 10.15 24.82
C PHE A 217 -6.29 10.61 24.23
N GLY A 218 -6.03 10.25 22.97
CA GLY A 218 -4.82 10.64 22.24
C GLY A 218 -5.12 11.41 20.97
N SER A 219 -4.39 12.48 20.73
CA SER A 219 -4.36 13.20 19.45
C SER A 219 -2.93 13.59 19.12
N GLU A 220 -2.62 13.60 17.82
CA GLU A 220 -1.30 13.97 17.30
C GLU A 220 -0.19 13.01 17.76
N ASN A 221 -0.56 11.75 18.01
CA ASN A 221 0.38 10.75 18.49
C ASN A 221 1.50 10.50 17.47
N HIS A 222 1.21 10.59 16.17
CA HIS A 222 2.26 10.48 15.14
C HIS A 222 3.30 11.61 15.23
N LEU A 223 2.87 12.86 15.47
CA LEU A 223 3.79 13.99 15.66
C LEU A 223 4.62 13.83 16.92
N LEU A 224 4.01 13.29 17.98
CA LEU A 224 4.70 13.01 19.22
C LEU A 224 5.79 11.95 19.03
N MET A 225 5.49 10.85 18.33
CA MET A 225 6.48 9.81 18.03
C MET A 225 7.60 10.36 17.14
N SER A 226 7.26 11.12 16.10
CA SER A 226 8.25 11.78 15.23
C SER A 226 9.13 12.78 15.98
N SER A 227 8.57 13.50 16.97
CA SER A 227 9.34 14.42 17.81
C SER A 227 10.32 13.67 18.72
N ILE A 228 9.90 12.52 19.27
CA ILE A 228 10.77 11.66 20.08
C ILE A 228 11.87 11.06 19.20
N SER A 229 11.56 10.55 18.00
CA SER A 229 12.56 9.95 17.12
C SER A 229 13.57 10.95 16.57
N ALA A 230 13.16 12.20 16.31
CA ALA A 230 14.02 13.23 15.74
C ALA A 230 14.98 13.88 16.76
N LEU A 231 14.65 13.84 18.06
CA LEU A 231 15.44 14.52 19.09
C LEU A 231 16.74 13.73 19.42
N PRO A 232 17.93 14.28 19.17
CA PRO A 232 19.18 13.61 19.56
C PRO A 232 19.35 13.64 21.08
N TYR A 233 20.12 12.68 21.61
CA TYR A 233 20.54 12.67 23.00
C TYR A 233 22.06 12.51 23.04
N GLU A 234 22.76 13.45 23.71
CA GLU A 234 24.24 13.49 23.77
C GLU A 234 24.93 13.38 22.39
N GLY A 235 24.28 13.92 21.34
CA GLY A 235 24.80 13.90 19.96
C GLY A 235 24.64 12.57 19.21
N ARG A 236 24.10 11.52 19.84
CA ARG A 236 23.82 10.22 19.22
C ARG A 236 22.41 10.18 18.62
N SER A 237 22.27 9.50 17.48
CA SER A 237 20.96 9.07 16.97
C SER A 237 20.33 8.14 18.00
N GLY A 238 19.07 8.40 18.35
CA GLY A 238 18.36 7.58 19.31
C GLY A 238 17.96 6.24 18.74
N SER A 239 18.05 5.21 19.57
CA SER A 239 17.38 3.94 19.35
C SER A 239 16.75 3.49 20.66
N GLY A 240 15.60 2.83 20.58
CA GLY A 240 14.92 2.30 21.76
C GLY A 240 13.44 2.06 21.47
N ARG A 241 12.77 1.35 22.36
CA ARG A 241 11.39 0.91 22.17
C ARG A 241 10.49 1.37 23.31
N LEU A 242 9.26 1.69 22.95
CA LEU A 242 8.15 1.94 23.88
C LEU A 242 7.07 0.89 23.66
N ILE A 243 6.75 0.15 24.72
CA ILE A 243 5.61 -0.76 24.78
C ILE A 243 4.39 0.02 25.25
N ILE A 244 3.32 -0.05 24.47
CA ILE A 244 2.04 0.60 24.70
C ILE A 244 1.03 -0.47 25.09
N ALA A 245 0.51 -0.39 26.31
CA ALA A 245 -0.50 -1.30 26.84
C ALA A 245 -1.24 -0.65 28.01
N GLU A 246 -2.42 -1.17 28.34
CA GLU A 246 -3.14 -0.76 29.54
C GLU A 246 -2.28 -0.96 30.79
N ARG A 247 -2.41 -0.05 31.76
CA ARG A 247 -1.67 -0.16 33.01
C ARG A 247 -2.07 -1.44 33.75
N SER A 248 -1.08 -2.24 34.14
CA SER A 248 -1.26 -3.55 34.79
C SER A 248 -1.80 -4.64 33.84
N HIS A 249 -1.64 -4.48 32.53
CA HIS A 249 -1.95 -5.53 31.56
C HIS A 249 -1.24 -6.85 31.93
N PRO A 250 -1.93 -8.00 31.96
CA PRO A 250 -1.39 -9.25 32.49
C PRO A 250 -0.21 -9.80 31.70
N ALA A 251 -0.10 -9.42 30.41
CA ALA A 251 1.01 -9.81 29.56
C ALA A 251 2.21 -8.85 29.62
N ILE A 252 2.24 -7.90 30.56
CA ILE A 252 3.37 -6.97 30.74
C ILE A 252 4.07 -7.29 32.06
N GLU A 253 5.32 -7.73 31.97
CA GLU A 253 6.20 -7.91 33.13
C GLU A 253 6.89 -6.59 33.44
N VAL A 254 6.48 -5.93 34.52
CA VAL A 254 7.08 -4.67 34.98
C VAL A 254 8.34 -4.97 35.80
N LEU A 255 9.50 -4.60 35.27
CA LEU A 255 10.79 -4.80 35.94
C LEU A 255 11.17 -3.62 36.83
N LEU A 256 10.81 -2.41 36.41
CA LEU A 256 11.04 -1.18 37.15
C LEU A 256 9.84 -0.25 37.02
N ASN A 257 9.41 0.33 38.13
CA ASN A 257 8.29 1.28 38.17
C ASN A 257 8.74 2.66 38.68
N PHE A 258 8.36 3.73 37.97
CA PHE A 258 8.66 5.09 38.40
C PHE A 258 7.66 5.54 39.46
N ARG A 259 8.18 6.04 40.59
CA ARG A 259 7.33 6.64 41.64
C ARG A 259 6.49 7.82 41.14
N ARG A 260 6.99 8.53 40.13
CA ARG A 260 6.31 9.64 39.44
C ARG A 260 6.39 9.38 37.94
N PRO A 261 5.32 8.90 37.29
CA PRO A 261 5.29 8.71 35.84
C PRO A 261 5.61 10.01 35.09
N VAL A 262 6.24 9.87 33.92
CA VAL A 262 6.62 10.99 33.06
C VAL A 262 5.60 11.12 31.94
N LYS A 263 4.95 12.29 31.82
CA LYS A 263 3.99 12.55 30.75
C LYS A 263 4.64 12.39 29.39
N MET A 264 3.96 11.69 28.47
CA MET A 264 4.44 11.44 27.11
C MET A 264 4.77 12.74 26.36
N ARG A 265 4.02 13.82 26.62
CA ARG A 265 4.27 15.16 26.05
C ARG A 265 5.57 15.82 26.49
N ASN A 266 6.23 15.34 27.55
CA ASN A 266 7.57 15.80 27.93
C ASN A 266 8.62 15.10 27.07
N VAL A 267 8.69 15.48 25.79
CA VAL A 267 9.54 14.85 24.76
C VAL A 267 11.00 14.74 25.22
N PRO A 268 11.67 15.76 25.80
CA PRO A 268 13.04 15.61 26.26
C PRO A 268 13.22 14.57 27.37
N ALA A 269 12.26 14.47 28.30
CA ALA A 269 12.33 13.49 29.38
C ALA A 269 12.07 12.06 28.87
N VAL A 270 11.05 11.87 28.02
CA VAL A 270 10.77 10.57 27.39
C VAL A 270 11.96 10.13 26.56
N ARG A 271 12.53 11.05 25.75
CA ARG A 271 13.71 10.77 24.93
C ARG A 271 14.90 10.33 25.78
N LYS A 272 15.16 11.00 26.92
CA LYS A 272 16.21 10.60 27.86
C LYS A 272 15.96 9.21 28.45
N LEU A 273 14.71 8.91 28.82
CA LEU A 273 14.37 7.59 29.35
C LEU A 273 14.47 6.50 28.27
N LEU A 274 14.26 6.86 26.99
CA LEU A 274 14.37 5.94 25.86
C LEU A 274 15.75 5.27 25.76
N GLU A 275 16.80 5.95 26.22
CA GLU A 275 18.17 5.40 26.30
C GLU A 275 18.30 4.21 27.27
N ALA A 276 17.31 3.97 28.13
CA ALA A 276 17.29 2.82 29.03
C ALA A 276 16.67 1.57 28.40
N SER A 277 16.11 1.65 27.19
CA SER A 277 15.63 0.49 26.43
C SER A 277 16.80 -0.33 25.89
N GLY A 278 16.66 -1.65 25.92
CA GLY A 278 17.69 -2.59 25.49
C GLY A 278 17.17 -4.03 25.44
N PRO A 279 18.06 -5.03 25.35
CA PRO A 279 17.66 -6.44 25.17
C PRO A 279 16.77 -7.00 26.29
N GLU A 280 16.91 -6.49 27.52
CA GLU A 280 16.22 -7.00 28.71
C GLU A 280 14.90 -6.29 29.01
N ALA A 281 14.76 -5.03 28.59
CA ALA A 281 13.62 -4.19 28.97
C ALA A 281 13.43 -3.02 28.01
N ASP A 282 12.18 -2.66 27.78
CA ASP A 282 11.73 -1.51 27.01
C ASP A 282 10.87 -0.59 27.90
N LEU A 283 10.64 0.66 27.47
CA LEU A 283 9.82 1.57 28.27
C LEU A 283 8.36 1.18 28.19
N LEU A 284 7.66 1.33 29.31
CA LEU A 284 6.24 1.06 29.40
C LEU A 284 5.45 2.37 29.43
N THR A 285 4.44 2.47 28.58
CA THR A 285 3.50 3.60 28.53
C THR A 285 2.06 3.13 28.47
N ASP A 286 1.18 3.87 29.15
CA ASP A 286 -0.29 3.71 29.10
C ASP A 286 -0.93 4.64 28.05
N GLY A 287 -0.11 5.19 27.15
CA GLY A 287 -0.50 6.18 26.15
C GLY A 287 -0.42 7.62 26.64
N GLU A 288 -0.63 7.87 27.94
CA GLU A 288 -0.52 9.21 28.52
C GLU A 288 0.85 9.46 29.18
N SER A 289 1.37 8.45 29.89
CA SER A 289 2.57 8.56 30.70
C SER A 289 3.45 7.32 30.59
N VAL A 290 4.76 7.56 30.49
CA VAL A 290 5.76 6.53 30.71
C VAL A 290 5.81 6.24 32.21
N TYR A 291 5.55 5.00 32.59
CA TYR A 291 5.46 4.60 34.00
C TYR A 291 6.58 3.67 34.46
N GLY A 292 7.36 3.08 33.56
CA GLY A 292 8.42 2.16 33.96
C GLY A 292 9.19 1.54 32.81
N LEU A 293 9.91 0.46 33.13
CA LEU A 293 10.60 -0.42 32.19
C LEU A 293 10.13 -1.85 32.42
N GLY A 294 10.00 -2.62 31.34
CA GLY A 294 9.56 -4.00 31.40
C GLY A 294 9.60 -4.68 30.05
N LYS A 295 8.96 -5.83 29.97
CA LYS A 295 8.93 -6.65 28.75
C LYS A 295 7.55 -7.26 28.53
N ILE A 296 7.29 -7.65 27.29
CA ILE A 296 6.09 -8.40 26.92
C ILE A 296 6.33 -9.86 27.32
N ALA A 297 5.39 -10.44 28.06
CA ALA A 297 5.45 -11.84 28.45
C ALA A 297 5.39 -12.74 27.22
N HIS A 298 6.10 -13.87 27.25
CA HIS A 298 6.13 -14.83 26.14
C HIS A 298 4.73 -15.41 25.85
N GLU A 299 3.87 -15.48 26.87
CA GLU A 299 2.52 -16.02 26.80
C GLU A 299 1.48 -14.99 26.28
N TYR A 300 1.91 -13.82 25.81
CA TYR A 300 1.01 -12.83 25.24
C TYR A 300 0.22 -13.41 24.06
N ALA A 301 -1.11 -13.42 24.18
CA ALA A 301 -2.00 -13.83 23.11
C ALA A 301 -2.02 -12.75 22.02
N VAL A 302 -1.21 -12.92 20.98
CA VAL A 302 -1.09 -11.97 19.84
C VAL A 302 -2.46 -11.64 19.21
N ALA A 303 -3.38 -12.60 19.17
CA ALA A 303 -4.74 -12.41 18.65
C ALA A 303 -5.60 -11.42 19.46
N SER A 304 -5.20 -11.04 20.68
CA SER A 304 -5.93 -10.06 21.49
C SER A 304 -5.76 -8.62 21.01
N GLU A 305 -4.63 -8.32 20.34
CA GLU A 305 -4.37 -6.99 19.77
C GLU A 305 -4.54 -5.88 20.82
N THR A 306 -3.86 -6.01 21.96
CA THR A 306 -3.90 -5.05 23.09
C THR A 306 -2.53 -4.48 23.47
N VAL A 307 -1.46 -4.95 22.85
CA VAL A 307 -0.08 -4.52 23.11
C VAL A 307 0.60 -4.15 21.80
N PHE A 308 1.04 -2.90 21.70
CA PHE A 308 1.73 -2.36 20.53
C PHE A 308 3.12 -1.87 20.94
N VAL A 309 4.04 -1.82 19.99
CA VAL A 309 5.41 -1.34 20.24
C VAL A 309 5.76 -0.26 19.22
N VAL A 310 6.21 0.88 19.72
CA VAL A 310 6.87 1.92 18.93
C VAL A 310 8.38 1.74 19.06
N SER A 311 9.05 1.49 17.95
CA SER A 311 10.50 1.33 17.89
C SER A 311 11.11 2.55 17.21
N VAL A 312 11.99 3.27 17.90
CA VAL A 312 12.88 4.25 17.27
C VAL A 312 14.11 3.50 16.78
N THR A 313 14.28 3.40 15.47
CA THR A 313 15.36 2.62 14.84
C THR A 313 16.55 3.49 14.47
N ASN A 314 16.29 4.74 14.09
CA ASN A 314 17.30 5.75 13.80
C ASN A 314 16.74 7.15 14.07
N ARG A 315 17.58 8.17 13.96
CA ARG A 315 17.15 9.57 14.04
C ARG A 315 16.09 9.84 12.98
N GLY A 316 14.95 10.37 13.42
CA GLY A 316 13.82 10.69 12.54
C GLY A 316 13.06 9.46 12.04
N VAL A 317 13.48 8.23 12.40
CA VAL A 317 12.85 6.99 11.95
C VAL A 317 12.22 6.25 13.11
N TRP A 318 10.93 5.94 12.98
CA TRP A 318 10.24 5.10 13.95
C TRP A 318 9.23 4.18 13.28
N GLU A 319 8.91 3.09 13.96
CA GLU A 319 8.05 2.02 13.48
C GLU A 319 6.97 1.71 14.51
N LEU A 320 5.76 1.41 14.05
CA LEU A 320 4.69 0.84 14.86
C LEU A 320 4.58 -0.65 14.55
N SER A 321 4.55 -1.49 15.58
CA SER A 321 4.44 -2.94 15.44
C SER A 321 3.48 -3.56 16.43
N HIS A 322 2.96 -4.74 16.08
CA HIS A 322 2.13 -5.60 16.93
C HIS A 322 2.54 -7.06 16.70
N GLY A 323 2.69 -7.86 17.76
CA GLY A 323 3.04 -9.27 17.63
C GLY A 323 4.37 -9.55 16.92
N GLY A 324 5.27 -8.57 16.85
CA GLY A 324 6.53 -8.65 16.10
C GLY A 324 6.44 -8.26 14.62
N GLU A 325 5.23 -8.03 14.11
CA GLU A 325 5.00 -7.55 12.75
C GLU A 325 4.96 -6.02 12.72
N VAL A 326 5.72 -5.39 11.83
CA VAL A 326 5.71 -3.94 11.63
C VAL A 326 4.49 -3.58 10.79
N LEU A 327 3.70 -2.60 11.23
CA LEU A 327 2.45 -2.15 10.59
C LEU A 327 2.63 -0.85 9.81
N LEU A 328 3.59 -0.02 10.23
CA LEU A 328 3.86 1.31 9.68
C LEU A 328 5.32 1.67 10.01
N THR A 329 6.00 2.30 9.04
CA THR A 329 7.29 2.98 9.25
C THR A 329 7.14 4.45 8.91
N VAL A 330 7.71 5.34 9.72
CA VAL A 330 7.75 6.78 9.46
C VAL A 330 9.21 7.23 9.40
N ARG A 331 9.59 7.88 8.30
CA ARG A 331 10.95 8.43 8.08
C ARG A 331 10.85 9.93 7.89
N ASP A 332 11.49 10.69 8.76
CA ASP A 332 11.49 12.16 8.74
C ASP A 332 10.07 12.77 8.64
N GLY A 333 9.12 12.12 9.31
CA GLY A 333 7.71 12.53 9.32
C GLY A 333 6.87 12.02 8.15
N ILE A 334 7.46 11.33 7.18
CA ILE A 334 6.78 10.75 6.02
C ILE A 334 6.41 9.29 6.32
N PRO A 335 5.11 8.95 6.36
CA PRO A 335 4.64 7.58 6.58
C PRO A 335 4.75 6.71 5.34
N HIS A 336 5.22 5.49 5.52
CA HIS A 336 5.31 4.47 4.49
C HIS A 336 4.76 3.15 5.02
N LEU A 337 4.28 2.30 4.10
CA LEU A 337 4.24 0.90 4.43
C LEU A 337 5.64 0.43 4.83
N PRO A 338 5.75 -0.46 5.83
CA PRO A 338 7.02 -1.06 6.19
C PRO A 338 7.66 -1.56 4.90
N THR A 339 8.84 -1.03 4.57
CA THR A 339 9.49 -1.42 3.33
C THR A 339 9.74 -2.91 3.40
N SER A 340 9.32 -3.60 2.34
CA SER A 340 9.20 -5.04 2.27
C SER A 340 10.33 -5.74 3.02
N VAL A 341 9.91 -6.52 4.02
CA VAL A 341 10.47 -7.87 4.20
C VAL A 341 10.62 -8.41 2.78
N LEU A 342 11.86 -8.58 2.31
CA LEU A 342 12.23 -9.15 1.00
C LEU A 342 11.02 -9.84 0.34
N ASP A 343 10.47 -9.28 -0.75
CA ASP A 343 9.31 -9.87 -1.43
C ASP A 343 9.73 -11.22 -2.02
N LEU A 344 9.55 -12.27 -1.22
CA LEU A 344 10.02 -13.61 -1.55
C LEU A 344 9.24 -14.20 -2.71
N GLU A 345 8.00 -13.78 -2.94
CA GLU A 345 7.24 -14.29 -4.06
C GLU A 345 7.76 -13.70 -5.37
N TYR A 346 7.96 -12.38 -5.41
CA TYR A 346 8.59 -11.72 -6.55
C TYR A 346 10.03 -12.22 -6.77
N PHE A 347 10.81 -12.39 -5.69
CA PHE A 347 12.16 -12.94 -5.76
C PHE A 347 12.17 -14.35 -6.37
N ARG A 348 11.26 -15.23 -5.92
CA ARG A 348 11.15 -16.60 -6.45
C ARG A 348 10.75 -16.62 -7.92
N ASP A 349 9.81 -15.78 -8.31
CA ASP A 349 9.40 -15.63 -9.71
C ASP A 349 10.57 -15.12 -10.58
N LEU A 350 11.39 -14.18 -10.10
CA LEU A 350 12.61 -13.77 -10.80
C LEU A 350 13.63 -14.89 -10.92
N VAL A 351 13.86 -15.65 -9.84
CA VAL A 351 14.78 -16.80 -9.86
C VAL A 351 14.32 -17.82 -10.91
N ASP A 352 13.03 -18.15 -10.93
CA ASP A 352 12.44 -19.04 -11.93
C ASP A 352 12.59 -18.52 -13.37
N ARG A 353 12.40 -17.22 -13.59
CA ARG A 353 12.55 -16.60 -14.93
C ARG A 353 13.99 -16.57 -15.44
N LEU A 354 14.95 -16.31 -14.56
CA LEU A 354 16.34 -16.03 -14.94
C LEU A 354 17.25 -17.24 -14.82
N PHE A 355 16.89 -18.23 -13.99
CA PHE A 355 17.73 -19.37 -13.66
C PHE A 355 16.96 -20.70 -13.71
N SER A 356 17.21 -21.51 -14.73
CA SER A 356 16.48 -22.76 -14.97
C SER A 356 16.81 -23.93 -14.03
N ASP A 357 17.92 -23.86 -13.28
CA ASP A 357 18.38 -24.93 -12.37
C ASP A 357 18.80 -24.37 -10.98
N ALA A 358 18.19 -23.27 -10.54
CA ALA A 358 18.55 -22.63 -9.28
C ALA A 358 18.00 -23.34 -8.04
N ASP A 359 18.75 -23.32 -6.94
CA ASP A 359 18.23 -23.69 -5.62
C ASP A 359 17.53 -22.50 -4.98
N VAL A 360 16.24 -22.35 -5.32
CA VAL A 360 15.38 -21.27 -4.85
C VAL A 360 15.30 -21.20 -3.32
N THR A 361 15.43 -22.34 -2.63
CA THR A 361 15.35 -22.40 -1.16
C THR A 361 16.60 -21.81 -0.53
N ILE A 362 17.79 -22.21 -0.99
CA ILE A 362 19.06 -21.66 -0.52
C ILE A 362 19.14 -20.16 -0.81
N LEU A 363 18.80 -19.75 -2.04
CA LEU A 363 18.83 -18.34 -2.44
C LEU A 363 17.86 -17.48 -1.60
N SER A 364 16.66 -17.99 -1.30
CA SER A 364 15.70 -17.29 -0.44
C SER A 364 16.23 -17.10 0.98
N ASN A 365 16.96 -18.09 1.52
CA ASN A 365 17.55 -18.02 2.85
C ASN A 365 18.71 -17.02 2.89
N LEU A 366 19.59 -17.03 1.88
CA LEU A 366 20.70 -16.08 1.78
C LEU A 366 20.22 -14.64 1.59
N ALA A 367 19.22 -14.43 0.73
CA ALA A 367 18.60 -13.12 0.55
C ALA A 367 17.92 -12.62 1.84
N ARG A 368 17.31 -13.51 2.64
CA ARG A 368 16.78 -13.10 3.95
C ARG A 368 17.90 -12.70 4.91
N ALA A 369 18.94 -13.53 5.02
CA ALA A 369 20.07 -13.30 5.91
C ALA A 369 20.78 -11.98 5.61
N ALA A 370 21.08 -11.69 4.33
CA ALA A 370 21.70 -10.44 3.91
C ALA A 370 20.91 -9.18 4.33
N GLY A 371 19.60 -9.29 4.54
CA GLY A 371 18.74 -8.20 5.00
C GLY A 371 18.66 -8.00 6.51
N GLU A 372 19.25 -8.87 7.33
CA GLU A 372 19.23 -8.76 8.80
C GLU A 372 20.16 -7.65 9.34
N HIS A 373 21.01 -7.05 8.48
CA HIS A 373 21.98 -6.02 8.85
C HIS A 373 21.37 -4.62 9.03
N ARG A 374 21.94 -3.86 9.97
CA ARG A 374 21.58 -2.43 10.22
C ARG A 374 22.26 -1.45 9.26
N HIS A 375 23.10 -1.94 8.36
CA HIS A 375 23.83 -1.17 7.36
C HIS A 375 23.42 -1.67 5.97
N GLY A 376 23.44 -0.79 4.97
CA GLY A 376 23.05 -1.17 3.62
C GLY A 376 23.98 -2.26 3.06
N ALA A 377 23.39 -3.30 2.48
CA ALA A 377 24.09 -4.46 1.91
C ALA A 377 23.73 -4.63 0.43
N MET A 378 24.49 -5.45 -0.30
CA MET A 378 24.14 -5.84 -1.66
C MET A 378 24.49 -7.30 -1.92
N LEU A 379 23.51 -8.06 -2.40
CA LEU A 379 23.68 -9.44 -2.82
C LEU A 379 23.46 -9.52 -4.34
N ILE A 380 24.40 -10.12 -5.07
CA ILE A 380 24.34 -10.31 -6.51
C ILE A 380 24.28 -11.80 -6.79
N ILE A 381 23.28 -12.24 -7.54
CA ILE A 381 23.10 -13.62 -7.99
C ILE A 381 23.28 -13.62 -9.49
N SER A 382 24.34 -14.23 -10.00
CA SER A 382 24.63 -14.24 -11.45
C SER A 382 24.66 -15.66 -12.00
N GLY A 383 24.08 -15.84 -13.19
CA GLY A 383 24.13 -17.10 -13.93
C GLY A 383 25.54 -17.48 -14.40
N ASP A 384 26.46 -16.51 -14.46
CA ASP A 384 27.89 -16.73 -14.71
C ASP A 384 28.73 -16.04 -13.62
N ALA A 385 28.47 -16.39 -12.36
CA ALA A 385 29.17 -15.80 -11.22
C ALA A 385 30.69 -16.03 -11.26
N ALA A 386 31.16 -17.13 -11.85
CA ALA A 386 32.59 -17.41 -12.01
C ALA A 386 33.23 -16.42 -12.99
N GLY A 387 32.68 -16.28 -14.20
CA GLY A 387 33.16 -15.32 -15.19
C GLY A 387 33.07 -13.87 -14.70
N GLU A 388 31.97 -13.51 -14.03
CA GLU A 388 31.82 -12.17 -13.45
C GLU A 388 32.81 -11.91 -12.31
N SER A 389 33.16 -12.91 -11.50
CA SER A 389 34.19 -12.77 -10.45
C SER A 389 35.56 -12.44 -11.04
N GLU A 390 35.92 -13.06 -12.16
CA GLU A 390 37.18 -12.82 -12.86
C GLU A 390 37.18 -11.42 -13.50
N ARG A 391 36.10 -11.08 -14.21
CA ARG A 391 35.96 -9.80 -14.91
C ARG A 391 35.98 -8.60 -13.95
N LEU A 392 35.29 -8.72 -12.81
CA LEU A 392 35.19 -7.67 -11.80
C LEU A 392 36.34 -7.67 -10.78
N SER A 393 37.27 -8.64 -10.87
CA SER A 393 38.43 -8.74 -9.96
C SER A 393 39.27 -7.46 -9.77
N PRO A 394 39.37 -6.50 -10.72
CA PRO A 394 40.05 -5.23 -10.45
C PRO A 394 39.38 -4.38 -9.34
N GLN A 395 38.10 -4.66 -9.05
CA GLN A 395 37.27 -3.94 -8.09
C GLN A 395 36.42 -4.90 -7.23
N ALA A 396 36.93 -6.12 -7.03
CA ALA A 396 36.33 -7.18 -6.22
C ALA A 396 37.42 -8.12 -5.70
N TRP A 397 37.15 -8.84 -4.61
CA TRP A 397 38.00 -9.94 -4.17
C TRP A 397 37.39 -11.26 -4.64
N ALA A 398 37.90 -11.79 -5.75
CA ALA A 398 37.57 -13.13 -6.21
C ALA A 398 38.09 -14.17 -5.19
N ILE A 399 37.26 -15.18 -4.91
CA ILE A 399 37.56 -16.24 -3.95
C ILE A 399 37.38 -17.61 -4.59
N GLU A 400 37.94 -18.64 -3.97
CA GLU A 400 37.55 -20.01 -4.31
C GLU A 400 36.07 -20.24 -3.95
N PRO A 401 35.25 -20.83 -4.85
CA PRO A 401 33.82 -20.96 -4.62
C PRO A 401 33.48 -21.70 -3.33
N VAL A 402 32.67 -21.08 -2.47
CA VAL A 402 32.32 -21.63 -1.15
C VAL A 402 30.83 -21.45 -0.82
N GLU A 403 30.23 -22.44 -0.17
CA GLU A 403 28.87 -22.34 0.36
C GLU A 403 28.84 -21.44 1.61
N LEU A 404 28.02 -20.38 1.57
CA LEU A 404 27.92 -19.45 2.68
C LEU A 404 26.90 -19.92 3.71
N SER A 405 27.28 -19.90 4.99
CA SER A 405 26.30 -19.90 6.07
C SER A 405 25.71 -18.49 6.23
N PRO A 406 24.46 -18.36 6.75
CA PRO A 406 23.87 -17.05 7.06
C PRO A 406 24.78 -16.16 7.93
N GLN A 407 25.47 -16.75 8.92
CA GLN A 407 26.37 -16.02 9.81
C GLN A 407 27.60 -15.49 9.08
N LEU A 408 28.17 -16.27 8.15
CA LEU A 408 29.32 -15.84 7.36
C LEU A 408 28.91 -14.79 6.32
N LEU A 409 27.76 -14.96 5.67
CA LEU A 409 27.21 -13.95 4.76
C LEU A 409 27.04 -12.61 5.49
N ASN A 410 26.46 -12.65 6.68
CA ASN A 410 26.29 -11.48 7.54
C ASN A 410 27.62 -10.75 7.81
N GLN A 411 28.66 -11.48 8.20
CA GLN A 411 30.00 -10.90 8.40
C GLN A 411 30.59 -10.29 7.11
N LEU A 412 30.38 -10.92 5.96
CA LEU A 412 30.88 -10.44 4.67
C LEU A 412 30.13 -9.19 4.18
N THR A 413 28.85 -9.05 4.51
CA THR A 413 28.05 -7.88 4.13
C THR A 413 28.40 -6.60 4.90
N ASP A 414 29.21 -6.68 5.97
CA ASP A 414 29.77 -5.50 6.64
C ASP A 414 30.89 -4.82 5.80
N MET A 415 31.41 -5.51 4.79
CA MET A 415 32.37 -4.93 3.84
C MET A 415 31.66 -3.98 2.87
N ASP A 416 32.36 -2.90 2.47
CA ASP A 416 31.91 -2.07 1.36
C ASP A 416 31.91 -2.87 0.05
N GLY A 417 30.82 -2.76 -0.71
CA GLY A 417 30.59 -3.51 -1.95
C GLY A 417 29.48 -4.55 -1.79
N ALA A 418 29.52 -5.58 -2.64
CA ALA A 418 28.52 -6.63 -2.71
C ALA A 418 29.12 -8.03 -2.57
N VAL A 419 28.27 -9.00 -2.25
CA VAL A 419 28.60 -10.43 -2.29
C VAL A 419 28.04 -11.03 -3.59
N LEU A 420 28.89 -11.68 -4.38
CA LEU A 420 28.51 -12.34 -5.64
C LEU A 420 28.40 -13.85 -5.41
N ILE A 421 27.21 -14.38 -5.71
CA ILE A 421 26.89 -15.81 -5.62
C ILE A 421 26.35 -16.35 -6.95
N ASP A 422 26.44 -17.66 -7.13
CA ASP A 422 25.83 -18.39 -8.25
C ASP A 422 24.39 -18.85 -7.92
N PRO A 423 23.64 -19.41 -8.89
CA PRO A 423 22.26 -19.87 -8.67
C PRO A 423 22.11 -21.06 -7.71
N HIS A 424 23.22 -21.67 -7.25
CA HIS A 424 23.23 -22.72 -6.24
C HIS A 424 23.67 -22.21 -4.86
N GLY A 425 23.90 -20.90 -4.71
CA GLY A 425 24.26 -20.26 -3.44
C GLY A 425 25.74 -20.31 -3.08
N ARG A 426 26.64 -20.66 -4.01
CA ARG A 426 28.09 -20.58 -3.77
C ARG A 426 28.58 -19.18 -4.05
N CYS A 427 29.42 -18.65 -3.15
CA CYS A 427 30.02 -17.34 -3.29
C CYS A 427 31.31 -17.42 -4.09
N HIS A 428 31.43 -16.55 -5.10
CA HIS A 428 32.58 -16.45 -6.01
C HIS A 428 33.39 -15.17 -5.80
N ALA A 429 32.80 -14.11 -5.24
CA ALA A 429 33.52 -12.89 -4.89
C ALA A 429 32.85 -12.10 -3.75
N VAL A 430 33.65 -11.29 -3.05
CA VAL A 430 33.22 -10.38 -1.98
C VAL A 430 33.76 -8.96 -2.21
N GLY A 431 33.09 -7.96 -1.65
CA GLY A 431 33.47 -6.55 -1.85
C GLY A 431 33.31 -6.10 -3.31
N VAL A 432 32.38 -6.71 -4.04
CA VAL A 432 32.16 -6.46 -5.47
C VAL A 432 31.61 -5.06 -5.68
N ILE A 433 32.28 -4.27 -6.50
CA ILE A 433 31.75 -3.00 -7.01
C ILE A 433 31.23 -3.27 -8.42
N LEU A 434 29.94 -3.04 -8.62
CA LEU A 434 29.33 -3.15 -9.95
C LEU A 434 29.76 -1.98 -10.84
N ASP A 435 30.17 -2.29 -12.07
CA ASP A 435 30.40 -1.32 -13.13
C ASP A 435 29.11 -1.01 -13.91
N GLY A 436 29.19 -0.11 -14.90
CA GLY A 436 28.03 0.25 -15.73
C GLY A 436 28.14 1.66 -16.28
N VAL A 437 27.31 1.98 -17.28
CA VAL A 437 27.35 3.29 -17.96
C VAL A 437 26.18 4.16 -17.49
N ALA A 438 26.45 5.45 -17.28
CA ALA A 438 25.41 6.40 -16.88
C ALA A 438 24.54 6.82 -18.08
N HIS A 439 23.40 6.15 -18.29
CA HIS A 439 22.46 6.42 -19.39
C HIS A 439 21.08 6.97 -18.96
N GLY A 440 21.00 7.72 -17.86
CA GLY A 440 19.77 8.43 -17.47
C GLY A 440 18.65 7.56 -16.87
N ILE A 441 18.89 6.26 -16.67
CA ILE A 441 17.96 5.32 -16.01
C ILE A 441 18.14 5.33 -14.47
N GLY A 442 19.28 5.87 -13.98
CA GLY A 442 19.52 6.04 -12.56
C GLY A 442 18.68 7.16 -11.94
N ASP A 443 18.39 7.03 -10.65
CA ASP A 443 17.68 8.04 -9.86
C ASP A 443 18.68 8.74 -8.91
N PRO A 444 19.04 10.01 -9.16
CA PRO A 444 19.98 10.74 -8.31
C PRO A 444 19.55 10.87 -6.84
N ALA A 445 18.25 10.69 -6.53
CA ALA A 445 17.75 10.70 -5.17
C ALA A 445 18.02 9.39 -4.40
N ARG A 446 18.39 8.31 -5.11
CA ARG A 446 18.68 6.99 -4.53
C ARG A 446 20.17 6.80 -4.24
N GLY A 447 20.47 5.86 -3.35
CA GLY A 447 21.83 5.53 -2.94
C GLY A 447 22.71 4.96 -4.06
N SER A 448 24.02 5.00 -3.86
CA SER A 448 25.02 4.50 -4.83
C SER A 448 24.84 3.01 -5.16
N ARG A 449 24.50 2.18 -4.17
CA ARG A 449 24.21 0.75 -4.36
C ARG A 449 23.11 0.52 -5.40
N PHE A 450 21.96 1.15 -5.23
CA PHE A 450 20.85 1.07 -6.18
C PHE A 450 21.26 1.57 -7.57
N ASN A 451 21.88 2.74 -7.64
CA ASN A 451 22.26 3.34 -8.92
C ASN A 451 23.33 2.54 -9.67
N ASN A 452 24.28 1.92 -8.97
CA ASN A 452 25.28 1.05 -9.59
C ASN A 452 24.63 -0.24 -10.13
N ALA A 453 23.72 -0.84 -9.36
CA ALA A 453 22.97 -2.02 -9.80
C ALA A 453 22.14 -1.73 -11.07
N VAL A 454 21.44 -0.60 -11.12
CA VAL A 454 20.67 -0.19 -12.30
C VAL A 454 21.58 -0.01 -13.53
N ARG A 455 22.73 0.63 -13.37
CA ARG A 455 23.69 0.84 -14.48
C ARG A 455 24.31 -0.46 -14.97
N TYR A 456 24.62 -1.37 -14.05
CA TYR A 456 25.17 -2.68 -14.37
C TYR A 456 24.18 -3.51 -15.18
N LEU A 457 22.93 -3.58 -14.73
CA LEU A 457 21.88 -4.32 -15.42
C LEU A 457 21.55 -3.75 -16.80
N ASP A 458 21.87 -2.48 -17.06
CA ASP A 458 21.73 -1.82 -18.36
C ASP A 458 22.88 -2.14 -19.34
N THR A 459 23.95 -2.83 -18.89
CA THR A 459 25.10 -3.22 -19.74
C THR A 459 25.00 -4.63 -20.34
N ASP A 460 23.81 -5.22 -20.37
CA ASP A 460 23.55 -6.60 -20.83
C ASP A 460 24.44 -7.65 -20.13
N PRO A 461 24.43 -7.70 -18.78
CA PRO A 461 25.19 -8.72 -18.06
C PRO A 461 24.58 -10.12 -18.27
N PRO A 462 25.29 -11.19 -17.87
CA PRO A 462 24.66 -12.51 -17.69
C PRO A 462 23.39 -12.38 -16.86
N ALA A 463 22.45 -13.33 -17.00
CA ALA A 463 21.23 -13.35 -16.20
C ALA A 463 21.56 -13.10 -14.72
N THR A 464 21.08 -11.99 -14.17
CA THR A 464 21.52 -11.50 -12.86
C THR A 464 20.37 -10.91 -12.07
N ILE A 465 20.31 -11.25 -10.79
CA ILE A 465 19.47 -10.60 -9.79
C ILE A 465 20.37 -9.81 -8.86
N VAL A 466 20.06 -8.53 -8.63
CA VAL A 466 20.73 -7.70 -7.63
C VAL A 466 19.72 -7.34 -6.55
N ILE A 467 20.02 -7.69 -5.31
CA ILE A 467 19.24 -7.30 -4.14
C ILE A 467 20.02 -6.23 -3.40
N ALA A 468 19.50 -5.00 -3.39
CA ALA A 468 20.10 -3.88 -2.69
C ALA A 468 19.32 -3.58 -1.41
N TYR A 469 19.99 -3.73 -0.28
CA TYR A 469 19.46 -3.37 1.04
C TYR A 469 19.96 -1.97 1.37
N SER A 470 19.03 -1.09 1.69
CA SER A 470 19.30 0.27 2.07
C SER A 470 19.54 0.36 3.58
N ALA A 471 20.42 1.27 3.99
CA ALA A 471 20.69 1.53 5.41
C ALA A 471 19.47 2.08 6.17
N ASP A 472 18.46 2.59 5.45
CA ASP A 472 17.20 3.04 6.02
C ASP A 472 16.13 1.94 6.12
N GLY A 473 16.46 0.69 5.74
CA GLY A 473 15.59 -0.48 5.84
C GLY A 473 14.82 -0.83 4.57
N GLY A 474 15.02 -0.10 3.47
CA GLY A 474 14.44 -0.48 2.17
C GLY A 474 15.15 -1.65 1.49
N VAL A 475 14.40 -2.48 0.74
CA VAL A 475 14.97 -3.55 -0.10
C VAL A 475 14.51 -3.35 -1.54
N ASP A 476 15.45 -3.29 -2.48
CA ASP A 476 15.17 -3.35 -3.91
C ASP A 476 15.64 -4.69 -4.48
N ILE A 477 14.76 -5.37 -5.18
CA ILE A 477 15.11 -6.54 -6.00
C ILE A 477 15.10 -6.09 -7.46
N LEU A 478 16.25 -6.20 -8.12
CA LEU A 478 16.47 -5.82 -9.51
C LEU A 478 16.87 -7.07 -10.33
N PRO A 479 16.51 -7.15 -11.63
CA PRO A 479 15.73 -6.18 -12.40
C PRO A 479 14.26 -6.10 -11.95
N ARG A 480 13.61 -4.96 -12.20
CA ARG A 480 12.16 -4.79 -12.00
C ARG A 480 11.42 -5.23 -13.26
N LEU A 481 11.01 -6.50 -13.30
CA LEU A 481 10.25 -7.08 -14.41
C LEU A 481 8.75 -6.90 -14.14
N ASN A 482 7.99 -6.72 -15.21
CA ASN A 482 6.53 -6.76 -15.12
C ASN A 482 6.03 -8.17 -14.75
N SER A 483 4.85 -8.24 -14.13
CA SER A 483 4.20 -9.50 -13.76
C SER A 483 3.97 -10.42 -14.96
N ARG A 484 3.93 -11.74 -14.71
CA ARG A 484 3.42 -12.68 -15.71
C ARG A 484 1.90 -12.54 -15.76
N ILE A 485 1.32 -12.59 -16.95
CA ILE A 485 -0.14 -12.53 -17.14
C ILE A 485 -0.59 -13.58 -18.17
N ASP A 486 -1.87 -13.94 -18.16
CA ASP A 486 -2.45 -14.78 -19.20
C ASP A 486 -2.62 -13.96 -20.51
N ARG A 487 -2.29 -14.58 -21.65
CA ARG A 487 -2.48 -13.99 -22.98
C ARG A 487 -3.94 -13.61 -23.23
N THR A 488 -4.90 -14.36 -22.68
CA THR A 488 -6.32 -14.09 -22.85
C THR A 488 -6.74 -12.75 -22.26
N VAL A 489 -6.08 -12.28 -21.20
CA VAL A 489 -6.37 -10.96 -20.59
C VAL A 489 -6.03 -9.84 -21.58
N VAL A 490 -4.86 -9.93 -22.22
CA VAL A 490 -4.42 -8.95 -23.23
C VAL A 490 -5.32 -9.00 -24.44
N ASP A 491 -5.58 -10.20 -24.97
CA ASP A 491 -6.42 -10.37 -26.15
C ASP A 491 -7.86 -9.90 -25.90
N SER A 492 -8.40 -10.17 -24.71
CA SER A 492 -9.72 -9.68 -24.29
C SER A 492 -9.78 -8.15 -24.23
N ALA A 493 -8.77 -7.51 -23.63
CA ALA A 493 -8.70 -6.05 -23.56
C ALA A 493 -8.59 -5.41 -24.96
N VAL A 494 -7.76 -5.97 -25.83
CA VAL A 494 -7.63 -5.52 -27.23
C VAL A 494 -8.96 -5.67 -27.97
N ASN A 495 -9.56 -6.86 -27.93
CA ASN A 495 -10.83 -7.12 -28.61
C ASN A 495 -11.96 -6.24 -28.09
N ARG A 496 -12.01 -5.98 -26.78
CA ARG A 496 -12.98 -5.08 -26.16
C ARG A 496 -12.86 -3.67 -26.72
N TYR A 497 -11.64 -3.13 -26.82
CA TYR A 497 -11.44 -1.80 -27.39
C TYR A 497 -11.78 -1.75 -28.88
N LEU A 498 -11.34 -2.73 -29.66
CA LEU A 498 -11.65 -2.80 -31.09
C LEU A 498 -13.16 -2.88 -31.33
N ALA A 499 -13.88 -3.70 -30.55
CA ALA A 499 -15.33 -3.79 -30.63
C ALA A 499 -16.02 -2.47 -30.26
N ALA A 500 -15.61 -1.83 -29.16
CA ALA A 500 -16.16 -0.55 -28.73
C ALA A 500 -15.93 0.56 -29.78
N SER A 501 -14.73 0.61 -30.36
CA SER A 501 -14.36 1.59 -31.39
C SER A 501 -15.11 1.41 -32.73
N ALA A 502 -15.64 0.22 -32.98
CA ALA A 502 -16.34 -0.12 -34.22
C ALA A 502 -17.86 0.12 -34.16
N THR A 503 -18.38 0.55 -33.01
CA THR A 503 -19.80 0.89 -32.84
C THR A 503 -20.17 2.14 -33.64
N ASN A 504 -21.42 2.22 -34.10
CA ASN A 504 -21.93 3.40 -34.81
C ASN A 504 -23.36 3.75 -34.31
N PRO A 505 -23.55 4.90 -33.63
CA PRO A 505 -22.52 5.88 -33.24
C PRO A 505 -21.48 5.28 -32.28
N VAL A 506 -20.28 5.86 -32.26
CA VAL A 506 -19.21 5.40 -31.36
C VAL A 506 -19.62 5.66 -29.92
N ASP A 507 -19.63 4.61 -29.11
CA ASP A 507 -19.75 4.71 -27.66
C ASP A 507 -18.41 5.18 -27.08
N THR A 508 -18.27 6.50 -26.85
CA THR A 508 -17.02 7.11 -26.41
C THR A 508 -16.68 6.78 -24.96
N ALA A 509 -17.67 6.47 -24.12
CA ALA A 509 -17.45 6.05 -22.75
C ALA A 509 -16.91 4.62 -22.71
N ALA A 510 -17.54 3.69 -23.42
CA ALA A 510 -17.06 2.32 -23.54
C ALA A 510 -15.69 2.24 -24.24
N ALA A 511 -15.49 3.02 -25.31
CA ALA A 511 -14.19 3.11 -25.98
C ALA A 511 -13.11 3.71 -25.06
N GLY A 512 -13.45 4.74 -24.27
CA GLY A 512 -12.55 5.33 -23.30
C GLY A 512 -12.11 4.35 -22.21
N GLN A 513 -13.05 3.65 -21.58
CA GLN A 513 -12.73 2.65 -20.55
C GLN A 513 -11.92 1.47 -21.10
N ALA A 514 -12.30 0.98 -22.30
CA ALA A 514 -11.57 -0.09 -22.95
C ALA A 514 -10.16 0.37 -23.36
N TRP A 515 -9.99 1.64 -23.73
CA TRP A 515 -8.68 2.25 -23.98
C TRP A 515 -7.81 2.29 -22.73
N ASP A 516 -8.36 2.72 -21.59
CA ASP A 516 -7.62 2.79 -20.34
C ASP A 516 -7.15 1.40 -19.89
N LEU A 517 -8.02 0.40 -20.02
CA LEU A 517 -7.69 -1.00 -19.74
C LEU A 517 -6.55 -1.49 -20.65
N VAL A 518 -6.65 -1.36 -21.97
CA VAL A 518 -5.61 -1.86 -22.88
C VAL A 518 -4.31 -1.05 -22.78
N SER A 519 -4.39 0.24 -22.45
CA SER A 519 -3.23 1.10 -22.22
C SER A 519 -2.48 0.75 -20.94
N SER A 520 -3.17 0.25 -19.91
CA SER A 520 -2.52 -0.29 -18.71
C SER A 520 -1.68 -1.54 -19.03
N LEU A 521 -2.04 -2.27 -20.09
CA LEU A 521 -1.36 -3.47 -20.58
C LEU A 521 -0.35 -3.18 -21.70
N ARG A 522 0.01 -1.91 -21.94
CA ARG A 522 0.86 -1.50 -23.07
C ARG A 522 2.17 -2.29 -23.23
N PHE A 523 2.75 -2.75 -22.11
CA PHE A 523 3.98 -3.53 -22.10
C PHE A 523 3.82 -4.87 -22.86
N TYR A 524 2.64 -5.47 -22.81
CA TYR A 524 2.38 -6.81 -23.32
C TYR A 524 1.86 -6.82 -24.77
N LEU A 525 1.65 -5.65 -25.36
CA LEU A 525 1.05 -5.52 -26.68
C LEU A 525 2.06 -5.89 -27.78
N SER A 526 1.65 -6.78 -28.66
CA SER A 526 2.39 -7.09 -29.88
C SER A 526 2.35 -5.92 -30.88
N ALA A 527 3.30 -5.87 -31.82
CA ALA A 527 3.31 -4.86 -32.87
C ALA A 527 1.98 -4.82 -33.67
N ILE A 528 1.40 -5.98 -33.98
CA ILE A 528 0.12 -6.10 -34.69
C ILE A 528 -1.02 -5.50 -33.86
N GLN A 529 -1.06 -5.80 -32.56
CA GLN A 529 -2.07 -5.23 -31.65
C GLN A 529 -1.92 -3.71 -31.54
N CYS A 530 -0.70 -3.20 -31.35
CA CYS A 530 -0.44 -1.75 -31.30
C CYS A 530 -0.93 -1.03 -32.58
N GLU A 531 -0.63 -1.58 -33.76
CA GLU A 531 -1.10 -1.01 -35.03
C GLU A 531 -2.64 -1.00 -35.14
N ALA A 532 -3.30 -2.08 -34.72
CA ALA A 532 -4.75 -2.18 -34.73
C ALA A 532 -5.39 -1.17 -33.77
N LEU A 533 -4.86 -1.08 -32.55
CA LEU A 533 -5.32 -0.17 -31.50
C LEU A 533 -5.14 1.29 -31.89
N ASN A 534 -3.97 1.67 -32.40
CA ASN A 534 -3.70 3.06 -32.82
C ASN A 534 -4.59 3.48 -33.99
N ARG A 535 -4.88 2.56 -34.93
CA ARG A 535 -5.81 2.81 -36.04
C ARG A 535 -7.23 3.02 -35.54
N ALA A 536 -7.71 2.16 -34.64
CA ALA A 536 -9.02 2.28 -34.02
C ALA A 536 -9.15 3.58 -33.22
N ARG A 537 -8.13 3.93 -32.42
CA ARG A 537 -8.03 5.21 -31.69
C ARG A 537 -8.13 6.41 -32.60
N ALA A 538 -7.35 6.46 -33.68
CA ALA A 538 -7.41 7.56 -34.63
C ALA A 538 -8.82 7.72 -35.26
N ALA A 539 -9.55 6.62 -35.46
CA ALA A 539 -10.93 6.66 -35.94
C ALA A 539 -11.90 7.20 -34.89
N VAL A 540 -11.75 6.80 -33.63
CA VAL A 540 -12.54 7.33 -32.49
C VAL A 540 -12.26 8.82 -32.32
N ASP A 541 -10.99 9.24 -32.30
CA ASP A 541 -10.60 10.65 -32.16
C ASP A 541 -11.19 11.52 -33.29
N ALA A 542 -11.17 11.02 -34.53
CA ALA A 542 -11.75 11.72 -35.68
C ALA A 542 -13.29 11.78 -35.64
N TRP A 543 -13.92 10.80 -34.98
CA TRP A 543 -15.35 10.84 -34.70
C TRP A 543 -15.66 11.85 -33.60
N GLU A 544 -14.91 11.83 -32.49
CA GLU A 544 -15.05 12.78 -31.38
C GLU A 544 -14.87 14.23 -31.88
N GLU A 545 -13.87 14.49 -32.72
CA GLU A 545 -13.62 15.83 -33.30
C GLU A 545 -14.81 16.39 -34.09
N LYS A 546 -15.62 15.53 -34.69
CA LYS A 546 -16.79 15.93 -35.49
C LYS A 546 -18.07 16.06 -34.67
N HIS A 547 -18.17 15.38 -33.53
CA HIS A 547 -19.43 15.20 -32.80
C HIS A 547 -19.41 15.75 -31.37
N LEU A 548 -18.23 16.04 -30.80
CA LEU A 548 -18.07 16.52 -29.42
C LEU A 548 -17.34 17.88 -29.37
N SER A 549 -17.66 18.67 -28.34
CA SER A 549 -17.03 19.98 -28.09
C SER A 549 -15.74 19.91 -27.27
N ILE A 550 -15.50 18.78 -26.60
CA ILE A 550 -14.32 18.50 -25.77
C ILE A 550 -13.79 17.12 -26.17
N ARG A 551 -12.47 16.98 -26.31
CA ARG A 551 -11.80 15.73 -26.68
C ARG A 551 -10.78 15.30 -25.63
N ILE A 552 -10.66 13.99 -25.41
CA ILE A 552 -9.60 13.40 -24.57
C ILE A 552 -8.49 12.92 -25.51
N VAL A 553 -7.37 13.65 -25.53
CA VAL A 553 -6.23 13.28 -26.38
C VAL A 553 -5.46 12.15 -25.72
N ARG A 554 -5.50 10.96 -26.34
CA ARG A 554 -4.80 9.75 -25.90
C ARG A 554 -3.54 9.55 -26.74
N GLY A 555 -2.42 9.18 -26.12
CA GLY A 555 -1.17 8.88 -26.83
C GLY A 555 -1.21 7.53 -27.57
N ASP A 556 -0.33 7.34 -28.55
CA ASP A 556 -0.18 6.04 -29.22
C ASP A 556 0.48 5.00 -28.31
N VAL A 557 0.11 3.73 -28.50
CA VAL A 557 0.82 2.60 -27.90
C VAL A 557 1.88 2.07 -28.86
N HIS A 558 3.00 1.63 -28.31
CA HIS A 558 4.12 1.08 -29.06
C HIS A 558 4.55 -0.25 -28.42
N PRO A 559 4.98 -1.25 -29.22
CA PRO A 559 5.50 -2.49 -28.68
C PRO A 559 6.76 -2.19 -27.84
N ASP A 560 6.84 -2.80 -26.65
CA ASP A 560 8.02 -2.66 -25.78
C ASP A 560 9.08 -3.69 -26.21
N PRO A 561 10.32 -3.28 -26.53
CA PRO A 561 11.36 -4.20 -26.98
C PRO A 561 11.78 -5.22 -25.92
N ARG A 562 11.45 -4.99 -24.64
CA ARG A 562 11.76 -5.90 -23.53
C ARG A 562 10.74 -7.03 -23.38
N MET A 563 9.59 -6.93 -24.05
CA MET A 563 8.54 -7.94 -23.98
C MET A 563 8.95 -9.21 -24.73
N ASN A 564 8.78 -10.37 -24.09
CA ASN A 564 9.11 -11.68 -24.65
C ASN A 564 8.23 -12.79 -24.00
N ASP A 565 8.46 -14.05 -24.36
CA ASP A 565 7.60 -15.16 -23.94
C ASP A 565 7.65 -15.48 -22.43
N SER A 566 8.67 -15.03 -21.69
CA SER A 566 8.79 -15.27 -20.24
C SER A 566 7.74 -14.55 -19.38
N TYR A 567 6.99 -13.61 -19.98
CA TYR A 567 5.95 -12.82 -19.33
C TYR A 567 4.55 -13.43 -19.46
N TRP A 568 4.42 -14.58 -20.12
CA TRP A 568 3.16 -15.32 -20.19
C TRP A 568 3.12 -16.42 -19.12
N ILE A 569 1.92 -16.67 -18.58
CA ILE A 569 1.61 -17.81 -17.70
C ILE A 569 1.22 -19.03 -18.55
#